data_AF-D4H7W2-F1
#
_entry.id   AF-D4H7W2-F1
#
_cell.length_a   1.000
_cell.length_b   1.000
_cell.length_c   1.000
_cell.angle_alpha   90.00
_cell.angle_beta   90.00
_cell.angle_gamma   90.00
#
_symmetry.space_group_name_H-M   'P 1'
#
loop_
_entity.id
_entity.type
_entity.pdbx_description
1 polymer ?
#
loop_
_entity_poly.entity_id
_entity_poly.type
_entity_poly.pdbx_seq_one_letter_code
_entity_poly.pdbx_strand_id
1 'polypeptide(L)'
;MSRKKQKQQIEEEAVDKMDLFLANNYKKLLSGLAVLLVVFLAGYAFKNMNQSKSSMMANKAGQLEMLVMLSQGDKEQVGKFLEIGDEYPKFGAYVNLKAAELLISADKRDEAAAPLNNVEGDLKELADGLKFDTGLGDVNQEQYLSGSKMTALWYYRAYLAADGDKKQEIMEAFKNKYPENELYKQIERWNG
;
A
#
# COMPACT_ATOMS: atom_id res chain seq x y z
N MET A 1 70.20 -55.09 37.31
CA MET A 1 68.88 -55.77 37.28
C MET A 1 67.83 -54.87 37.92
N SER A 2 66.64 -54.80 37.31
CA SER A 2 65.35 -54.35 37.88
C SER A 2 65.21 -52.84 38.19
N ARG A 3 64.21 -52.06 37.74
CA ARG A 3 62.99 -52.26 36.93
C ARG A 3 62.59 -50.85 36.40
N LYS A 4 62.37 -50.71 35.08
CA LYS A 4 61.68 -49.54 34.50
C LYS A 4 60.23 -49.53 35.02
N LYS A 5 59.79 -48.46 35.66
CA LYS A 5 58.35 -48.20 35.87
C LYS A 5 57.80 -47.54 34.61
N GLN A 6 57.16 -48.35 33.77
CA GLN A 6 56.33 -47.90 32.67
C GLN A 6 55.06 -47.31 33.30
N LYS A 7 54.94 -45.97 33.33
CA LYS A 7 53.69 -45.31 33.69
C LYS A 7 52.77 -45.34 32.47
N GLN A 8 51.54 -45.75 32.76
CA GLN A 8 50.44 -46.04 31.85
C GLN A 8 50.14 -44.85 30.91
N GLN A 9 49.88 -45.18 29.64
CA GLN A 9 49.07 -44.36 28.76
C GLN A 9 47.69 -44.21 29.40
N ILE A 10 47.31 -42.98 29.73
CA ILE A 10 45.94 -42.62 30.02
C ILE A 10 45.48 -41.78 28.83
N GLU A 11 44.53 -42.32 28.08
CA GLU A 11 43.74 -41.59 27.10
C GLU A 11 43.05 -40.41 27.81
N GLU A 12 43.47 -39.18 27.49
CA GLU A 12 42.67 -37.98 27.70
C GLU A 12 42.34 -37.40 26.32
N GLU A 13 41.43 -38.05 25.60
CA GLU A 13 41.01 -37.62 24.26
C GLU A 13 39.52 -37.29 24.24
N ALA A 14 39.14 -36.14 24.82
CA ALA A 14 37.84 -35.51 24.51
C ALA A 14 37.72 -34.05 24.96
N VAL A 15 38.35 -33.65 26.07
CA VAL A 15 38.12 -32.32 26.68
C VAL A 15 39.00 -31.23 26.07
N ASP A 16 40.22 -31.57 25.64
CA ASP A 16 41.24 -30.60 25.26
C ASP A 16 40.99 -29.90 23.91
N LYS A 17 40.30 -30.56 22.98
CA LYS A 17 40.04 -30.00 21.64
C LYS A 17 39.07 -28.82 21.66
N MET A 18 38.14 -28.78 22.63
CA MET A 18 37.17 -27.69 22.76
C MET A 18 37.79 -26.46 23.42
N ASP A 19 38.60 -26.66 24.46
CA ASP A 19 39.30 -25.59 25.17
C ASP A 19 40.45 -24.99 24.34
N LEU A 20 41.20 -25.79 23.57
CA LEU A 20 42.16 -25.28 22.59
C LEU A 20 41.50 -24.49 21.45
N PHE A 21 40.33 -24.93 20.99
CA PHE A 21 39.60 -24.22 19.93
C PHE A 21 39.03 -22.89 20.42
N LEU A 22 38.50 -22.88 21.65
CA LEU A 22 38.09 -21.67 22.35
C LEU A 22 39.29 -20.75 22.56
N ALA A 23 40.40 -21.22 23.16
CA ALA A 23 41.57 -20.37 23.43
C ALA A 23 42.17 -19.72 22.17
N ASN A 24 42.28 -20.47 21.06
CA ASN A 24 42.86 -19.96 19.82
C ASN A 24 41.93 -19.03 19.03
N ASN A 25 40.61 -19.22 19.14
CA ASN A 25 39.63 -18.45 18.37
C ASN A 25 38.77 -17.52 19.23
N TYR A 26 38.99 -17.45 20.55
CA TYR A 26 38.17 -16.69 21.50
C TYR A 26 38.02 -15.24 21.06
N LYS A 27 39.13 -14.57 20.72
CA LYS A 27 39.13 -13.19 20.25
C LYS A 27 38.37 -13.00 18.92
N LYS A 28 38.46 -13.98 18.01
CA LYS A 28 37.73 -13.95 16.72
C LYS A 28 36.23 -14.21 16.91
N LEU A 29 35.86 -15.14 17.79
CA LEU A 29 34.48 -15.40 18.19
C LEU A 29 33.86 -14.19 18.89
N LEU A 30 34.58 -13.57 19.82
CA LEU A 30 34.13 -12.37 20.55
C LEU A 30 34.00 -11.16 19.61
N SER A 31 34.97 -10.98 18.71
CA SER A 31 34.89 -9.97 17.64
C SER A 31 33.72 -10.23 16.70
N GLY A 32 33.47 -11.47 16.30
CA GLY A 32 32.35 -11.84 15.44
C GLY A 32 30.99 -11.59 16.11
N LEU A 33 30.87 -11.94 17.39
CA LEU A 33 29.70 -11.65 18.23
C LEU A 33 29.47 -10.15 18.37
N ALA A 34 30.52 -9.37 18.64
CA ALA A 34 30.42 -7.92 18.76
C ALA A 34 29.94 -7.25 17.45
N VAL A 35 30.45 -7.69 16.30
CA VAL A 35 30.02 -7.20 14.98
C VAL A 35 28.55 -7.58 14.72
N LEU A 36 28.16 -8.82 14.99
CA LEU A 36 26.76 -9.26 14.87
C LEU A 36 25.81 -8.47 15.77
N LEU A 37 26.23 -8.14 16.99
CA LEU A 37 25.45 -7.39 17.96
C LEU A 37 25.27 -5.93 17.50
N VAL A 38 26.31 -5.31 16.95
CA VAL A 38 26.22 -3.96 16.34
C VAL A 38 25.30 -3.96 15.11
N VAL A 39 25.39 -4.96 14.24
CA VAL A 39 24.51 -5.08 13.07
C VAL A 39 23.05 -5.28 13.51
N PHE A 40 22.82 -6.09 14.54
CA PHE A 40 21.49 -6.30 15.11
C PHE A 40 20.91 -5.02 15.73
N LEU A 41 21.71 -4.29 16.51
CA LEU A 41 21.33 -2.99 17.07
C LEU A 41 21.04 -1.96 15.99
N ALA A 42 21.86 -1.88 14.94
CA ALA A 42 21.65 -0.98 13.81
C ALA A 42 20.35 -1.33 13.05
N GLY A 43 20.10 -2.63 12.80
CA GLY A 43 18.87 -3.10 12.18
C GLY A 43 17.63 -2.83 13.03
N TYR A 44 17.72 -3.05 14.34
CA TYR A 44 16.64 -2.78 15.29
C TYR A 44 16.35 -1.27 15.42
N ALA A 45 17.39 -0.45 15.52
CA ALA A 45 17.27 1.01 15.54
C ALA A 45 16.66 1.54 14.23
N PHE A 46 17.09 1.04 13.08
CA PHE A 46 16.54 1.41 11.78
C PHE A 46 15.06 1.01 11.66
N LYS A 47 14.69 -0.19 12.11
CA LYS A 47 13.30 -0.67 12.12
C LYS A 47 12.42 0.19 13.03
N ASN A 48 12.85 0.48 14.25
CA ASN A 48 12.10 1.32 15.19
C ASN A 48 11.97 2.77 14.69
N MET A 49 13.02 3.32 14.07
CA MET A 49 13.00 4.67 13.52
C MET A 49 12.04 4.77 12.32
N ASN A 50 12.00 3.77 11.45
CA ASN A 50 11.02 3.72 10.36
C ASN A 50 9.58 3.53 10.85
N GLN A 51 9.36 2.71 11.88
CA GLN A 51 8.03 2.57 12.49
C GLN A 51 7.58 3.87 13.15
N SER A 52 8.45 4.55 13.89
CA SER A 52 8.15 5.85 14.50
C SER A 52 7.82 6.92 13.47
N LYS A 53 8.60 7.01 12.38
CA LYS A 53 8.30 7.91 11.25
C LYS A 53 6.96 7.58 10.58
N SER A 54 6.69 6.31 10.31
CA SER A 54 5.42 5.89 9.69
C SER A 54 4.21 6.23 10.55
N SER A 55 4.29 6.03 11.86
CA SER A 55 3.19 6.38 12.79
C SER A 55 3.02 7.89 12.94
N MET A 56 4.12 8.64 13.04
CA MET A 56 4.08 10.10 13.06
C MET A 56 3.44 10.67 11.78
N MET A 57 3.74 10.07 10.63
CA MET A 57 3.17 10.46 9.35
C MET A 57 1.69 10.12 9.22
N ALA A 58 1.27 8.92 9.64
CA ALA A 58 -0.15 8.57 9.69
C ALA A 58 -0.94 9.55 10.56
N ASN A 59 -0.38 9.95 11.71
CA ASN A 59 -0.98 10.94 12.60
C ASN A 59 -1.03 12.33 11.95
N LYS A 60 0.05 12.78 11.28
CA LYS A 60 0.10 14.09 10.60
C LYS A 60 -0.89 14.15 9.44
N ALA A 61 -0.97 13.08 8.63
CA ALA A 61 -1.94 12.96 7.54
C ALA A 61 -3.37 13.00 8.07
N GLY A 62 -3.68 12.22 9.12
CA GLY A 62 -5.02 12.22 9.74
C GLY A 62 -5.41 13.57 10.36
N GLN A 63 -4.46 14.28 10.97
CA GLN A 63 -4.71 15.63 11.49
C GLN A 63 -5.04 16.63 10.39
N LEU A 64 -4.31 16.58 9.26
CA LEU A 64 -4.57 17.49 8.13
C LEU A 64 -5.83 17.12 7.37
N GLU A 65 -6.14 15.83 7.23
CA GLU A 65 -7.42 15.36 6.69
C GLU A 65 -8.58 15.95 7.52
N MET A 66 -8.49 15.90 8.85
CA MET A 66 -9.47 16.52 9.75
C MET A 66 -9.54 18.05 9.58
N LEU A 67 -8.42 18.74 9.43
CA LEU A 67 -8.40 20.20 9.22
C LEU A 67 -9.02 20.60 7.88
N VAL A 68 -8.76 19.85 6.81
CA VAL A 68 -9.39 20.07 5.50
C VAL A 68 -10.89 19.85 5.59
N MET A 69 -11.32 18.80 6.28
CA MET A 69 -12.75 18.51 6.49
C MET A 69 -13.44 19.63 7.29
N LEU A 70 -12.85 20.06 8.40
CA LEU A 70 -13.40 21.12 9.26
C LEU A 70 -13.41 22.49 8.59
N SER A 71 -12.46 22.76 7.69
CA SER A 71 -12.38 23.99 6.92
C SER A 71 -13.24 23.99 5.65
N GLN A 72 -14.05 22.94 5.45
CA GLN A 72 -14.91 22.79 4.26
C GLN A 72 -14.11 22.91 2.95
N GLY A 73 -12.98 22.21 2.88
CA GLY A 73 -12.14 22.18 1.68
C GLY A 73 -11.50 23.54 1.39
N ASP A 74 -11.13 24.32 2.40
CA ASP A 74 -10.38 25.55 2.21
C ASP A 74 -9.09 25.30 1.42
N LYS A 75 -8.79 26.19 0.46
CA LYS A 75 -7.71 25.99 -0.51
C LYS A 75 -6.33 25.92 0.15
N GLU A 76 -6.12 26.69 1.22
CA GLU A 76 -4.85 26.68 1.96
C GLU A 76 -4.66 25.35 2.69
N GLN A 77 -5.72 24.85 3.34
CA GLN A 77 -5.66 23.56 4.05
C GLN A 77 -5.52 22.38 3.08
N VAL A 78 -6.22 22.41 1.96
CA VAL A 78 -6.08 21.41 0.89
C VAL A 78 -4.66 21.41 0.33
N GLY A 79 -4.08 22.59 0.08
CA GLY A 79 -2.68 22.72 -0.35
C GLY A 79 -1.71 22.10 0.64
N LYS A 80 -1.84 22.42 1.93
CA LYS A 80 -1.01 21.83 3.01
C LYS A 80 -1.15 20.30 3.10
N PHE A 81 -2.34 19.78 2.82
CA PHE A 81 -2.56 18.34 2.79
C PHE A 81 -1.89 17.70 1.57
N LEU A 82 -2.00 18.30 0.39
CA LEU A 82 -1.35 17.85 -0.84
C LEU A 82 0.18 17.87 -0.74
N GLU A 83 0.76 18.86 -0.06
CA GLU A 83 2.21 18.94 0.21
C GLU A 83 2.75 17.71 0.95
N ILE A 84 1.93 17.06 1.80
CA ILE A 84 2.33 15.78 2.42
C ILE A 84 2.43 14.66 1.40
N GLY A 85 1.56 14.65 0.40
CA GLY A 85 1.62 13.70 -0.70
C GLY A 85 2.94 13.81 -1.46
N ASP A 86 3.42 15.05 -1.66
CA ASP A 86 4.70 15.33 -2.30
C ASP A 86 5.91 14.98 -1.40
N GLU A 87 5.82 15.29 -0.10
CA GLU A 87 6.85 14.97 0.89
C GLU A 87 7.00 13.43 1.06
N TYR A 88 5.91 12.67 0.85
CA TYR A 88 5.88 11.21 1.00
C TYR A 88 5.18 10.52 -0.19
N PRO A 89 5.89 10.32 -1.31
CA PRO A 89 5.32 9.81 -2.56
C PRO A 89 4.56 8.48 -2.43
N LYS A 90 4.95 7.62 -1.48
CA LYS A 90 4.27 6.35 -1.18
C LYS A 90 2.77 6.54 -0.84
N PHE A 91 2.41 7.68 -0.26
CA PHE A 91 1.04 8.01 0.11
C PHE A 91 0.41 9.07 -0.81
N GLY A 92 1.16 9.58 -1.79
CA GLY A 92 0.72 10.65 -2.69
C GLY A 92 -0.60 10.34 -3.38
N ALA A 93 -0.77 9.12 -3.90
CA ALA A 93 -2.02 8.71 -4.54
C ALA A 93 -3.22 8.72 -3.56
N TYR A 94 -3.03 8.30 -2.32
CA TYR A 94 -4.07 8.35 -1.28
C TYR A 94 -4.43 9.80 -0.91
N VAL A 95 -3.41 10.63 -0.67
CA VAL A 95 -3.59 12.05 -0.31
C VAL A 95 -4.33 12.79 -1.42
N ASN A 96 -3.95 12.58 -2.68
CA ASN A 96 -4.62 13.18 -3.83
C ASN A 96 -6.09 12.73 -3.94
N LEU A 97 -6.36 11.43 -3.79
CA LEU A 97 -7.74 10.91 -3.82
C LEU A 97 -8.58 11.52 -2.69
N LYS A 98 -8.05 11.58 -1.46
CA LYS A 98 -8.74 12.17 -0.31
C LYS A 98 -8.96 13.67 -0.43
N ALA A 99 -7.96 14.41 -0.93
CA ALA A 99 -8.10 15.84 -1.19
C ALA A 99 -9.25 16.10 -2.17
N ALA A 100 -9.34 15.30 -3.24
CA ALA A 100 -10.43 15.39 -4.20
C ALA A 100 -11.80 15.07 -3.58
N GLU A 101 -11.91 13.97 -2.82
CA GLU A 101 -13.16 13.61 -2.11
C GLU A 101 -13.64 14.74 -1.20
N LEU A 102 -12.72 15.37 -0.46
CA LEU A 102 -13.04 16.48 0.45
C LEU A 102 -13.51 17.72 -0.32
N LEU A 103 -12.83 18.08 -1.42
CA LEU A 103 -13.23 19.18 -2.29
C LEU A 103 -14.62 18.95 -2.90
N ILE A 104 -14.90 17.74 -3.39
CA ILE A 104 -16.22 17.37 -3.91
C ILE A 104 -17.28 17.46 -2.81
N SER A 105 -16.97 17.01 -1.59
CA SER A 105 -17.90 17.08 -0.45
C SER A 105 -18.21 18.52 -0.02
N ALA A 106 -17.29 19.44 -0.27
CA ALA A 106 -17.41 20.88 -0.05
C ALA A 106 -18.03 21.64 -1.24
N ASP A 107 -18.55 20.91 -2.24
CA ASP A 107 -19.11 21.45 -3.49
C ASP A 107 -18.11 22.26 -4.36
N LYS A 108 -16.81 22.03 -4.17
CA LYS A 108 -15.71 22.63 -4.94
C LYS A 108 -15.20 21.69 -6.02
N ARG A 109 -16.12 21.21 -6.86
CA ARG A 109 -15.85 20.15 -7.86
C ARG A 109 -14.76 20.53 -8.86
N ASP A 110 -14.75 21.79 -9.32
CA ASP A 110 -13.76 22.27 -10.29
C ASP A 110 -12.32 22.18 -9.76
N GLU A 111 -12.14 22.32 -8.46
CA GLU A 111 -10.82 22.22 -7.80
C GLU A 111 -10.37 20.76 -7.64
N ALA A 112 -11.28 19.79 -7.69
CA ALA A 112 -10.99 18.38 -7.49
C ALA A 112 -10.37 17.70 -8.72
N ALA A 113 -10.47 18.28 -9.91
CA ALA A 113 -9.94 17.70 -11.14
C ALA A 113 -8.41 17.51 -11.10
N ALA A 114 -7.68 18.51 -10.60
CA ALA A 114 -6.22 18.46 -10.50
C ALA A 114 -5.73 17.31 -9.59
N PRO A 115 -6.17 17.19 -8.33
CA PRO A 115 -5.75 16.07 -7.49
C PRO A 115 -6.19 14.71 -8.05
N LEU A 116 -7.38 14.60 -8.64
CA LEU A 116 -7.83 13.35 -9.28
C LEU A 116 -6.96 12.92 -10.47
N ASN A 117 -6.33 13.85 -11.18
CA ASN A 117 -5.40 13.53 -12.26
C ASN A 117 -4.05 13.02 -11.77
N ASN A 118 -3.69 13.30 -10.51
CA ASN A 118 -2.45 12.87 -9.89
C ASN A 118 -2.57 11.54 -9.12
N VAL A 119 -3.74 10.89 -9.15
CA VAL A 119 -3.92 9.57 -8.53
C VAL A 119 -3.47 8.47 -9.50
N GLU A 120 -2.43 7.75 -9.10
CA GLU A 120 -1.85 6.65 -9.88
C GLU A 120 -1.93 5.29 -9.16
N GLY A 121 -1.51 4.23 -9.85
CA GLY A 121 -1.35 2.89 -9.28
C GLY A 121 -2.68 2.25 -8.84
N ASP A 122 -2.67 1.61 -7.67
CA ASP A 122 -3.81 0.83 -7.16
C ASP A 122 -5.08 1.65 -6.91
N LEU A 123 -4.96 2.96 -6.73
CA LEU A 123 -6.08 3.87 -6.46
C LEU A 123 -6.59 4.57 -7.72
N LYS A 124 -5.90 4.41 -8.85
CA LYS A 124 -6.29 5.05 -10.12
C LYS A 124 -7.73 4.72 -10.51
N GLU A 125 -8.10 3.44 -10.41
CA GLU A 125 -9.46 2.98 -10.75
C GLU A 125 -10.55 3.67 -9.90
N LEU A 126 -10.26 3.95 -8.62
CA LEU A 126 -11.18 4.68 -7.75
C LEU A 126 -11.27 6.16 -8.12
N ALA A 127 -10.14 6.79 -8.43
CA ALA A 127 -10.12 8.18 -8.89
C ALA A 127 -10.87 8.35 -10.21
N ASP A 128 -10.69 7.44 -11.17
CA ASP A 128 -11.42 7.46 -12.44
C ASP A 128 -12.92 7.18 -12.22
N GLY A 129 -13.27 6.32 -11.27
CA GLY A 129 -14.66 6.14 -10.85
C GLY A 129 -15.29 7.42 -10.31
N LEU A 130 -14.57 8.13 -9.43
CA LEU A 130 -15.03 9.39 -8.85
C LEU A 130 -15.13 10.51 -9.90
N LYS A 131 -14.18 10.59 -10.84
CA LYS A 131 -14.25 11.47 -12.01
C LYS A 131 -15.52 11.22 -12.81
N PHE A 132 -15.82 9.96 -13.11
CA PHE A 132 -17.03 9.59 -13.85
C PHE A 132 -18.30 10.01 -13.09
N ASP A 133 -18.41 9.66 -11.81
CA ASP A 133 -19.60 9.92 -11.00
C ASP A 133 -19.84 11.43 -10.76
N THR A 134 -18.78 12.24 -10.79
CA THR A 134 -18.85 13.70 -10.59
C THR A 134 -18.89 14.49 -11.90
N GLY A 135 -18.76 13.84 -13.05
CA GLY A 135 -18.66 14.49 -14.36
C GLY A 135 -17.36 15.26 -14.58
N LEU A 136 -16.33 14.99 -13.78
CA LEU A 136 -15.03 15.67 -13.83
C LEU A 136 -14.07 14.91 -14.76
N GLY A 137 -14.12 15.27 -16.04
CA GLY A 137 -13.22 14.74 -17.07
C GLY A 137 -13.81 13.58 -17.89
N ASP A 138 -13.03 13.12 -18.85
CA ASP A 138 -13.41 12.04 -19.75
C ASP A 138 -12.80 10.71 -19.27
N VAL A 139 -13.66 9.78 -18.87
CA VAL A 139 -13.26 8.46 -18.36
C VAL A 139 -13.78 7.41 -19.33
N ASN A 140 -12.86 6.77 -20.04
CA ASN A 140 -13.22 5.63 -20.88
C ASN A 140 -13.59 4.44 -19.99
N GLN A 141 -14.88 4.08 -19.92
CA GLN A 141 -15.36 2.97 -19.08
C GLN A 141 -14.95 1.61 -19.64
N GLU A 142 -14.76 1.50 -20.96
CA GLU A 142 -14.48 0.23 -21.64
C GLU A 142 -13.16 -0.40 -21.18
N GLN A 143 -12.18 0.44 -20.85
CA GLN A 143 -10.87 -0.03 -20.37
C GLN A 143 -10.96 -0.86 -19.08
N TYR A 144 -12.06 -0.71 -18.31
CA TYR A 144 -12.26 -1.42 -17.05
C TYR A 144 -13.19 -2.64 -17.18
N LEU A 145 -13.74 -2.93 -18.36
CA LEU A 145 -14.64 -4.06 -18.59
C LEU A 145 -13.91 -5.43 -18.61
N SER A 146 -12.58 -5.39 -18.68
CA SER A 146 -11.70 -6.56 -18.62
C SER A 146 -10.62 -6.39 -17.56
N GLY A 147 -10.78 -7.06 -16.41
CA GLY A 147 -9.70 -7.23 -15.43
C GLY A 147 -9.53 -6.11 -14.40
N SER A 148 -10.53 -5.25 -14.22
CA SER A 148 -10.53 -4.24 -13.15
C SER A 148 -11.08 -4.80 -11.82
N LYS A 149 -10.73 -4.17 -10.69
CA LYS A 149 -11.19 -4.64 -9.38
C LYS A 149 -12.69 -4.40 -9.18
N MET A 150 -13.26 -3.38 -9.83
CA MET A 150 -14.67 -2.99 -9.76
C MET A 150 -15.41 -3.25 -11.08
N THR A 151 -15.02 -4.30 -11.81
CA THR A 151 -15.53 -4.60 -13.16
C THR A 151 -17.06 -4.51 -13.27
N ALA A 152 -17.82 -5.08 -12.33
CA ALA A 152 -19.29 -5.03 -12.35
C ALA A 152 -19.85 -3.59 -12.27
N LEU A 153 -19.22 -2.71 -11.49
CA LEU A 153 -19.60 -1.30 -11.41
C LEU A 153 -19.27 -0.58 -12.72
N TRP A 154 -18.18 -0.94 -13.39
CA TRP A 154 -17.83 -0.40 -14.70
C TRP A 154 -18.76 -0.85 -15.81
N TYR A 155 -19.27 -2.10 -15.79
CA TYR A 155 -20.36 -2.51 -16.69
C TYR A 155 -21.60 -1.63 -16.50
N TYR A 156 -21.98 -1.37 -15.24
CA TYR A 156 -23.10 -0.49 -14.94
C TYR A 156 -22.87 0.94 -15.45
N ARG A 157 -21.70 1.54 -15.18
CA ARG A 157 -21.34 2.88 -15.67
C ARG A 157 -21.29 2.95 -17.20
N ALA A 158 -20.70 1.95 -17.86
CA ALA A 158 -20.64 1.87 -19.32
C ALA A 158 -22.04 1.73 -19.93
N TYR A 159 -22.92 0.95 -19.31
CA TYR A 159 -24.32 0.82 -19.72
C TYR A 159 -25.07 2.16 -19.64
N LEU A 160 -24.87 2.91 -18.55
CA LEU A 160 -25.49 4.23 -18.39
C LEU A 160 -24.99 5.27 -19.39
N ALA A 161 -23.72 5.18 -19.80
CA ALA A 161 -23.09 6.10 -20.74
C ALA A 161 -23.32 5.73 -22.23
N ALA A 162 -23.80 4.51 -22.51
CA ALA A 162 -23.99 4.02 -23.87
C ALA A 162 -25.43 4.21 -24.37
N ASP A 163 -25.55 4.32 -25.69
CA ASP A 163 -26.81 4.42 -26.43
C ASP A 163 -26.91 3.35 -27.53
N GLY A 164 -28.14 3.07 -27.97
CA GLY A 164 -28.44 2.19 -29.10
C GLY A 164 -27.87 0.77 -28.96
N ASP A 165 -27.30 0.25 -30.04
CA ASP A 165 -26.81 -1.12 -30.16
C ASP A 165 -25.70 -1.43 -29.13
N LYS A 166 -24.83 -0.45 -28.87
CA LYS A 166 -23.74 -0.58 -27.90
C LYS A 166 -24.24 -0.79 -26.47
N LYS A 167 -25.36 -0.16 -26.12
CA LYS A 167 -26.02 -0.34 -24.83
C LYS A 167 -26.50 -1.79 -24.65
N GLN A 168 -27.04 -2.39 -25.71
CA GLN A 168 -27.46 -3.79 -25.70
C GLN A 168 -26.28 -4.75 -25.62
N GLU A 169 -25.21 -4.47 -26.36
CA GLU A 169 -23.96 -5.26 -26.31
C GLU A 169 -23.38 -5.30 -24.88
N ILE A 170 -23.28 -4.14 -24.22
CA ILE A 170 -22.80 -4.05 -22.83
C ILE A 170 -23.72 -4.79 -21.88
N MET A 171 -25.04 -4.69 -22.07
CA MET A 171 -26.03 -5.38 -21.23
C MET A 171 -25.90 -6.90 -21.34
N GLU A 172 -25.81 -7.45 -22.55
CA GLU A 172 -25.63 -8.88 -22.76
C GLU A 172 -24.29 -9.37 -22.21
N ALA A 173 -23.21 -8.59 -22.39
CA ALA A 173 -21.92 -8.90 -21.79
C ALA A 173 -21.98 -8.89 -20.24
N PHE A 174 -22.71 -7.93 -19.66
CA PHE A 174 -22.89 -7.83 -18.21
C PHE A 174 -23.67 -9.04 -17.67
N LYS A 175 -24.80 -9.38 -18.29
CA LYS A 175 -25.62 -10.55 -17.97
C LYS A 175 -24.81 -11.84 -17.99
N ASN A 176 -24.02 -12.06 -19.05
CA ASN A 176 -23.26 -13.29 -19.22
C ASN A 176 -22.14 -13.45 -18.18
N LYS A 177 -21.51 -12.34 -17.76
CA LYS A 177 -20.40 -12.38 -16.78
C LYS A 177 -20.87 -12.33 -15.33
N TYR A 178 -21.96 -11.61 -15.05
CA TYR A 178 -22.42 -11.30 -13.69
C TYR A 178 -23.96 -11.43 -13.55
N PRO A 179 -24.54 -12.60 -13.87
CA PRO A 179 -26.00 -12.77 -13.91
C PRO A 179 -26.70 -12.50 -12.56
N GLU A 180 -26.01 -12.78 -11.46
CA GLU A 180 -26.56 -12.61 -10.11
C GLU A 180 -26.30 -11.25 -9.48
N ASN A 181 -25.60 -10.34 -10.17
CA ASN A 181 -25.21 -9.05 -9.61
C ASN A 181 -26.41 -8.10 -9.49
N GLU A 182 -26.54 -7.42 -8.35
CA GLU A 182 -27.65 -6.51 -8.08
C GLU A 182 -27.69 -5.30 -9.03
N LEU A 183 -26.55 -4.81 -9.50
CA LEU A 183 -26.50 -3.71 -10.48
C LEU A 183 -27.06 -4.14 -11.84
N TYR A 184 -26.75 -5.37 -12.27
CA TYR A 184 -27.36 -5.95 -13.47
C TYR A 184 -28.87 -6.11 -13.30
N LYS A 185 -29.31 -6.70 -12.18
CA LYS A 185 -30.75 -6.86 -11.85
C LYS A 185 -31.49 -5.52 -11.80
N GLN A 186 -30.84 -4.46 -11.32
CA GLN A 186 -31.41 -3.11 -11.34
C GLN A 186 -31.60 -2.59 -12.77
N ILE A 187 -30.60 -2.75 -13.64
CA ILE A 187 -30.73 -2.38 -15.06
C ILE A 187 -31.85 -3.18 -15.73
N GLU A 188 -31.94 -4.48 -15.47
CA GLU A 188 -32.98 -5.34 -16.03
C GLU A 188 -34.38 -4.86 -15.62
N ARG A 189 -34.57 -4.51 -14.34
CA ARG A 189 -35.84 -3.94 -13.83
C ARG A 189 -36.17 -2.55 -14.38
N TRP A 190 -35.19 -1.77 -14.81
CA TRP A 190 -35.44 -0.45 -15.39
C TRP A 190 -35.82 -0.51 -16.88
N ASN A 191 -35.41 -1.56 -17.58
CA ASN A 191 -35.68 -1.72 -19.02
C ASN A 191 -36.80 -2.71 -19.34
N GLY A 192 -37.11 -3.62 -18.41
CA GLY A 192 -38.24 -4.56 -18.51
C GLY A 192 -39.55 -3.95 -18.02
#